data_AF-A0A965DGK1-F1
#
_entry.id   AF-A0A965DGK1-F1
#
_cell.length_a   1.000
_cell.length_b   1.000
_cell.length_c   1.000
_cell.angle_alpha   90.00
_cell.angle_beta   90.00
_cell.angle_gamma   90.00
#
_symmetry.space_group_name_H-M   'P 1'
#
loop_
_entity.id
_entity.type
_entity.pdbx_description
1 polymer ?
#
loop_
_entity_poly.entity_id
_entity_poly.type
_entity_poly.pdbx_seq_one_letter_code
_entity_poly.pdbx_strand_id
1 'polypeptide(L)'
;MSHFSTLRTKISDAEILKTSLRDLGIVVKTEANVRGYNGQRVRADIVAILEGEYDLGWSRNGDGSFDLIADLWGVAKVHNQTELINSINQKYAVNRTLAEVKRPGLQNANVKLVVQQ
;
A
#
# COMPACT_ATOMS: atom_id res chain seq x y z
N MET A 1 6.92 22.45 10.19
CA MET A 1 5.70 21.95 9.52
C MET A 1 5.89 20.46 9.25
N SER A 2 4.86 19.64 9.44
CA SER A 2 4.89 18.21 9.10
C SER A 2 4.69 18.06 7.58
N HIS A 3 5.53 17.28 6.91
CA HIS A 3 5.42 17.01 5.46
C HIS A 3 4.56 15.77 5.15
N PHE A 4 4.00 15.14 6.18
CA PHE A 4 3.13 13.99 5.98
C PHE A 4 1.91 14.36 5.16
N SER A 5 1.71 13.59 4.10
CA SER A 5 0.52 13.63 3.26
C SER A 5 -0.33 12.40 3.57
N THR A 6 -1.65 12.59 3.56
CA THR A 6 -2.63 11.53 3.67
C THR A 6 -3.41 11.43 2.37
N LEU A 7 -3.42 10.24 1.76
CA LEU A 7 -4.10 9.96 0.50
C LEU A 7 -5.13 8.85 0.71
N ARG A 8 -6.39 9.12 0.35
CA ARG A 8 -7.45 8.11 0.34
C ARG A 8 -7.13 7.03 -0.71
N THR A 9 -7.17 5.76 -0.31
CA THR A 9 -6.94 4.65 -1.24
C THR A 9 -8.20 3.78 -1.42
N LYS A 10 -8.18 2.90 -2.43
CA LYS A 10 -9.21 1.85 -2.61
C LYS A 10 -8.86 0.54 -1.89
N ILE A 11 -7.79 0.53 -1.10
CA ILE A 11 -7.38 -0.63 -0.33
C ILE A 11 -8.31 -0.78 0.87
N SER A 12 -8.80 -2.00 1.09
CA SER A 12 -9.76 -2.32 2.15
C SER A 12 -9.45 -3.65 2.84
N ASP A 13 -8.54 -4.47 2.27
CA ASP A 13 -8.15 -5.76 2.82
C ASP A 13 -6.69 -5.72 3.27
N ALA A 14 -6.49 -5.90 4.57
CA ALA A 14 -5.18 -5.84 5.21
C ALA A 14 -4.27 -7.00 4.79
N GLU A 15 -4.81 -8.22 4.65
CA GLU A 15 -3.99 -9.39 4.32
C GLU A 15 -3.54 -9.35 2.86
N ILE A 16 -4.41 -8.91 1.95
CA ILE A 16 -4.03 -8.70 0.55
C ILE A 16 -2.97 -7.61 0.46
N LEU A 17 -3.10 -6.50 1.19
CA LEU A 17 -2.08 -5.45 1.21
C LEU A 17 -0.72 -5.97 1.71
N LYS A 18 -0.70 -6.63 2.88
CA LYS A 18 0.53 -7.21 3.44
C LYS A 18 1.19 -8.20 2.48
N THR A 19 0.40 -9.05 1.83
CA THR A 19 0.89 -10.01 0.84
C THR A 19 1.47 -9.31 -0.38
N SER A 20 0.77 -8.29 -0.89
CA SER A 20 1.19 -7.53 -2.07
C SER A 20 2.51 -6.78 -1.84
N LEU A 21 2.70 -6.21 -0.64
CA LEU A 21 3.96 -5.58 -0.27
C LEU A 21 5.11 -6.59 -0.20
N ARG A 22 4.88 -7.77 0.42
CA ARG A 22 5.89 -8.84 0.49
C ARG A 22 6.25 -9.40 -0.89
N ASP A 23 5.27 -9.54 -1.77
CA ASP A 23 5.49 -9.99 -3.15
C ASP A 23 6.35 -9.01 -3.96
N LEU A 24 6.36 -7.72 -3.59
CA LEU A 24 7.23 -6.70 -4.14
C LEU A 24 8.61 -6.65 -3.45
N GLY A 25 8.88 -7.57 -2.53
CA GLY A 25 10.12 -7.61 -1.75
C GLY A 25 10.18 -6.59 -0.61
N ILE A 26 9.07 -5.93 -0.29
CA ILE A 26 9.02 -4.88 0.73
C ILE A 26 8.78 -5.49 2.11
N VAL A 27 9.58 -5.09 3.09
CA VAL A 27 9.41 -5.52 4.48
C VAL A 27 8.19 -4.83 5.09
N VAL A 28 7.34 -5.61 5.74
CA VAL A 28 6.09 -5.10 6.33
C VAL A 28 6.12 -5.24 7.84
N LYS A 29 5.80 -4.15 8.55
CA LYS A 29 5.48 -4.14 9.98
C LYS A 29 4.00 -3.80 10.16
N THR A 30 3.41 -4.30 11.23
CA THR A 30 2.05 -3.94 11.65
C THR A 30 2.11 -3.12 12.91
N GLU A 31 1.14 -2.24 13.13
CA GLU A 31 1.03 -1.48 14.38
C GLU A 31 2.36 -0.76 14.70
N ALA A 32 2.87 -0.03 13.72
CA ALA A 32 4.21 0.53 13.72
C ALA A 32 4.21 2.01 13.33
N ASN A 33 5.37 2.64 13.46
CA ASN A 33 5.56 4.05 13.14
C ASN A 33 6.16 4.21 11.75
N VAL A 34 5.51 4.99 10.90
CA VAL A 34 6.01 5.47 9.61
C VAL A 34 7.08 6.51 9.87
N ARG A 35 8.28 6.31 9.31
CA ARG A 35 9.37 7.29 9.39
C ARG A 35 9.18 8.41 8.36
N GLY A 36 9.40 9.65 8.79
CA GLY A 36 9.29 10.86 7.97
C GLY A 36 10.38 11.88 8.28
N TYR A 37 10.28 13.08 7.70
CA TYR A 37 11.30 14.12 7.82
C TYR A 37 11.65 14.49 9.27
N ASN A 38 12.94 14.74 9.51
CA ASN A 38 13.48 15.18 10.80
C ASN A 38 13.07 14.29 12.00
N GLY A 39 13.05 12.97 11.79
CA GLY A 39 12.70 12.00 12.84
C GLY A 39 11.21 11.96 13.20
N GLN A 40 10.36 12.64 12.44
CA GLN A 40 8.91 12.56 12.64
C GLN A 40 8.42 11.14 12.41
N ARG A 41 7.44 10.75 13.23
CA ARG A 41 6.87 9.41 13.25
C ARG A 41 5.36 9.50 13.35
N VAL A 42 4.67 8.79 12.47
CA VAL A 42 3.20 8.69 12.50
C VAL A 42 2.82 7.23 12.65
N ARG A 43 1.90 6.94 13.57
CA ARG A 43 1.39 5.59 13.80
C ARG A 43 0.52 5.15 12.62
N ALA A 44 0.68 3.91 12.16
CA ALA A 44 -0.18 3.29 11.16
C ALA A 44 -0.37 1.79 11.44
N ASP A 45 -1.50 1.24 10.98
CA ASP A 45 -1.83 -0.18 11.14
C ASP A 45 -0.87 -1.08 10.36
N ILE A 46 -0.44 -0.64 9.18
CA ILE A 46 0.48 -1.36 8.30
C ILE A 46 1.56 -0.38 7.85
N VAL A 47 2.83 -0.76 7.95
CA VAL A 47 3.98 0.05 7.53
C VAL A 47 4.85 -0.77 6.59
N ALA A 48 5.05 -0.25 5.38
CA ALA A 48 6.06 -0.71 4.44
C ALA A 48 7.38 -0.02 4.75
N ILE A 49 8.37 -0.80 5.15
CA ILE A 49 9.73 -0.32 5.44
C ILE A 49 10.48 -0.22 4.12
N LEU A 50 10.83 1.00 3.74
CA LEU A 50 11.62 1.25 2.54
C LEU A 50 13.10 1.44 2.90
N GLU A 51 13.95 1.35 1.86
CA GLU A 51 15.33 1.76 1.98
C GLU A 51 15.43 3.28 2.25
N GLY A 52 16.32 3.65 3.17
CA GLY A 52 16.50 5.02 3.65
C GLY A 52 15.68 5.33 4.90
N GLU A 53 15.35 6.61 5.06
CA GLU A 53 14.78 7.19 6.29
C GLU A 53 13.26 7.43 6.23
N TYR A 54 12.61 7.00 5.14
CA TYR A 54 11.20 7.29 4.88
C TYR A 54 10.43 6.00 4.61
N ASP A 55 9.22 5.88 5.16
CA ASP A 55 8.36 4.71 5.00
C ASP A 55 7.00 5.09 4.40
N LEU A 56 6.22 4.07 4.00
CA LEU A 56 4.80 4.22 3.67
C LEU A 56 3.96 3.54 4.74
N GLY A 57 2.91 4.22 5.22
CA GLY A 57 1.95 3.64 6.15
C GLY A 57 0.53 3.61 5.61
N TRP A 58 -0.26 2.67 6.10
CA TRP A 58 -1.69 2.60 5.86
C TRP A 58 -2.42 2.60 7.19
N SER A 59 -3.30 3.59 7.36
CA SER A 59 -4.16 3.72 8.53
C SER A 59 -5.57 3.27 8.19
N ARG A 60 -6.16 2.39 9.00
CA ARG A 60 -7.51 1.91 8.78
C ARG A 60 -8.52 3.02 9.12
N ASN A 61 -9.43 3.26 8.20
CA ASN A 61 -10.56 4.16 8.35
C ASN A 61 -11.76 3.44 8.98
N GLY A 62 -12.69 4.20 9.55
CA GLY A 62 -13.91 3.64 10.15
C GLY A 62 -14.84 2.93 9.16
N ASP A 63 -14.71 3.21 7.86
CA ASP A 63 -15.43 2.54 6.77
C ASP A 63 -14.76 1.22 6.31
N GLY A 64 -13.63 0.84 6.94
CA GLY A 64 -12.84 -0.34 6.60
C GLY A 64 -11.84 -0.15 5.46
N SER A 65 -11.82 1.00 4.79
CA SER A 65 -10.77 1.36 3.83
C SER A 65 -9.47 1.77 4.53
N PHE A 66 -8.39 1.95 3.77
CA PHE A 66 -7.12 2.43 4.27
C PHE A 66 -6.71 3.76 3.63
N ASP A 67 -6.25 4.69 4.45
CA ASP A 67 -5.57 5.90 3.99
C ASP A 67 -4.07 5.67 3.98
N LEU A 68 -3.41 6.01 2.88
CA LEU A 68 -1.95 6.02 2.76
C LEU A 68 -1.41 7.28 3.45
N ILE A 69 -0.51 7.10 4.40
CA ILE A 69 0.14 8.16 5.17
C ILE A 69 1.65 8.05 4.94
N ALA A 70 2.26 9.10 4.41
CA ALA A 70 3.70 9.13 4.17
C ALA A 70 4.23 10.56 3.99
N ASP A 71 5.52 10.73 4.23
CA ASP A 71 6.26 11.89 3.73
C ASP A 71 6.68 11.63 2.28
N LEU A 72 5.79 11.99 1.35
CA LEU A 72 5.94 11.70 -0.08
C LEU A 72 7.16 12.41 -0.69
N TRP A 73 7.46 13.63 -0.23
CA TRP A 73 8.64 14.36 -0.69
C TRP A 73 9.94 13.68 -0.24
N GLY A 74 9.97 13.18 1.00
CA GLY A 74 11.08 12.38 1.51
C GLY A 74 11.27 11.07 0.77
N VAL A 75 10.19 10.33 0.52
CA VAL A 75 10.21 9.08 -0.26
C VAL A 75 10.77 9.33 -1.66
N ALA A 76 10.37 10.42 -2.31
CA ALA A 76 10.81 10.80 -3.65
C ALA A 76 12.33 11.08 -3.77
N LYS A 77 13.06 11.24 -2.66
CA LYS A 77 14.51 11.42 -2.68
C LYS A 77 15.30 10.16 -3.01
N VAL A 78 14.75 9.00 -2.66
CA VAL A 78 15.41 7.69 -2.81
C VAL A 78 14.65 6.80 -3.80
N HIS A 79 13.32 6.92 -3.81
CA HIS A 79 12.43 6.07 -4.61
C HIS A 79 11.66 6.89 -5.63
N ASN A 80 11.37 6.31 -6.81
CA ASN A 80 10.37 6.87 -7.70
C ASN A 80 8.98 6.66 -7.07
N GLN A 81 8.50 7.69 -6.38
CA GLN A 81 7.26 7.64 -5.61
C GLN A 81 6.05 7.18 -6.46
N THR A 82 5.95 7.66 -7.70
CA THR A 82 4.84 7.33 -8.60
C THR A 82 4.88 5.86 -8.99
N GLU A 83 6.04 5.35 -9.42
CA GLU A 83 6.21 3.95 -9.79
C GLU A 83 6.00 3.02 -8.59
N LEU A 84 6.48 3.41 -7.40
CA LEU A 84 6.31 2.64 -6.18
C LEU A 84 4.83 2.49 -5.81
N ILE A 85 4.08 3.60 -5.75
CA ILE A 85 2.65 3.59 -5.43
C ILE A 85 1.86 2.82 -6.49
N ASN A 86 2.18 3.01 -7.77
CA ASN A 86 1.52 2.29 -8.86
C ASN A 86 1.77 0.78 -8.78
N SER A 87 3.01 0.36 -8.51
CA SER A 87 3.37 -1.05 -8.36
C SER A 87 2.61 -1.71 -7.21
N ILE A 88 2.51 -1.02 -6.06
CA ILE A 88 1.74 -1.50 -4.89
C ILE A 88 0.26 -1.64 -5.24
N ASN A 89 -0.34 -0.63 -5.87
CA ASN A 89 -1.75 -0.64 -6.25
C ASN A 89 -2.06 -1.74 -7.27
N GLN A 90 -1.20 -1.92 -8.28
CA GLN A 90 -1.35 -2.98 -9.29
C GLN A 90 -1.24 -4.36 -8.63
N LYS A 91 -0.23 -4.58 -7.81
CA LYS A 91 -0.04 -5.86 -7.13
C LYS A 91 -1.21 -6.19 -6.19
N TYR A 92 -1.70 -5.18 -5.46
CA TYR A 92 -2.90 -5.31 -4.64
C TYR A 92 -4.13 -5.70 -5.45
N ALA A 93 -4.38 -5.03 -6.58
CA ALA A 93 -5.52 -5.34 -7.45
C ALA A 93 -5.46 -6.79 -7.96
N VAL A 94 -4.29 -7.24 -8.44
CA VAL A 94 -4.07 -8.62 -8.87
C VAL A 94 -4.35 -9.61 -7.74
N ASN A 95 -3.74 -9.40 -6.57
CA ASN A 95 -3.91 -10.31 -5.44
C ASN A 95 -5.36 -10.33 -4.91
N ARG A 96 -6.06 -9.19 -4.97
CA ARG A 96 -7.49 -9.10 -4.64
C ARG A 96 -8.35 -9.89 -5.61
N THR A 97 -8.17 -9.71 -6.91
CA THR A 97 -8.91 -10.48 -7.93
C THR A 97 -8.65 -11.98 -7.78
N LEU A 98 -7.41 -12.40 -7.53
CA LEU A 98 -7.08 -13.81 -7.30
C LEU A 98 -7.74 -14.37 -6.02
N ALA A 99 -7.80 -13.59 -4.94
CA ALA A 99 -8.47 -13.98 -3.71
C ALA A 99 -9.99 -14.12 -3.90
N GLU A 100 -10.59 -13.27 -4.74
CA GLU A 100 -12.00 -13.35 -5.11
C GLU A 100 -12.28 -14.60 -5.97
N VAL A 101 -11.48 -14.86 -7.01
CA VAL A 101 -11.63 -16.04 -7.90
C VAL A 101 -11.48 -17.37 -7.15
N LYS A 102 -10.60 -17.45 -6.15
CA LYS A 102 -10.41 -18.66 -5.32
C LYS A 102 -11.61 -18.97 -4.41
N ARG A 103 -12.60 -18.08 -4.29
CA ARG A 103 -13.84 -18.38 -3.57
C ARG A 103 -14.66 -19.38 -4.39
N PRO A 104 -15.05 -20.55 -3.84
CA PRO A 104 -15.67 -21.65 -4.59
C PRO A 104 -16.94 -21.33 -5.39
N GLY A 105 -17.52 -20.13 -5.27
CA GLY A 105 -18.70 -19.68 -6.01
C GLY A 105 -18.43 -18.93 -7.33
N LEU A 106 -17.17 -18.70 -7.73
CA LEU A 106 -16.80 -17.85 -8.89
C LEU A 106 -16.30 -18.64 -10.11
N GLN A 107 -16.92 -19.79 -10.44
CA GLN A 107 -16.49 -20.61 -11.58
C GLN A 107 -16.72 -19.98 -12.98
N ASN A 108 -17.41 -18.85 -13.12
CA ASN A 108 -17.85 -18.34 -14.45
C ASN A 108 -17.63 -16.83 -14.72
N ALA A 109 -16.66 -16.15 -14.09
CA ALA A 109 -16.39 -14.75 -14.42
C ALA A 109 -15.17 -14.60 -15.35
N ASN A 110 -15.44 -14.36 -16.65
CA ASN A 110 -14.42 -13.99 -17.65
C ASN A 110 -13.73 -12.68 -17.24
N VAL A 111 -12.53 -12.76 -16.66
CA VAL A 111 -11.70 -11.58 -16.40
C VAL A 111 -10.97 -11.20 -17.68
N LYS A 112 -11.51 -10.23 -18.42
CA LYS A 112 -10.75 -9.52 -19.48
C LYS A 112 -9.89 -8.44 -18.82
N LEU A 113 -8.59 -8.67 -18.75
CA LEU A 113 -7.59 -7.64 -18.48
C LEU A 113 -7.51 -6.73 -19.73
N VAL A 114 -8.07 -5.53 -19.64
CA VAL A 114 -7.86 -4.49 -20.66
C VAL A 114 -6.67 -3.66 -20.21
N VAL A 115 -5.52 -3.87 -20.85
CA VAL A 115 -4.37 -2.98 -20.77
C VAL A 115 -4.54 -1.95 -21.87
N GLN A 116 -4.77 -0.69 -21.51
CA GLN A 116 -4.71 0.42 -22.47
C GLN A 116 -3.24 0.77 -22.69
N GLN A 117 -2.83 0.79 -23.96
CA GLN A 117 -1.51 1.29 -24.41
C GLN A 117 -1.53 2.80 -24.56
#